data_AF-A0A645DYT0-F1
#
_entry.id   AF-A0A645DYT0-F1
#
_cell.length_a   1.000
_cell.length_b   1.000
_cell.length_c   1.000
_cell.angle_alpha   90.00
_cell.angle_beta   90.00
_cell.angle_gamma   90.00
#
_symmetry.space_group_name_H-M   'P 1'
#
loop_
_entity.id
_entity.type
_entity.pdbx_description
1 polymer ?
#
loop_
_entity_poly.entity_id
_entity_poly.type
_entity_poly.pdbx_seq_one_letter_code
_entity_poly.pdbx_strand_id
1 'polypeptide(L)'
;MLVLTHTHADHVGGLPAIAGEIPVEMVLVGSDAPAASDLEGLPETTRTSAGDTIELGPLRWTTIAAGPSARASPLADGSSAGEDAGQNDASIVGLIETGELRILVTGDLEVAGQQAVVSSGADIRADVLAVPHHGSPRQDPDFIDAVHARIALVQVGENNGYGHPASSALTMLRGSGATVFRTDQQGAIAVSADGGSAVTQR
;
A
#
# COMPACT_ATOMS: atom_id res chain seq x y z
N MET A 1 -4.57 12.97 9.06
CA MET A 1 -5.29 12.18 8.04
C MET A 1 -5.01 10.71 8.29
N LEU A 2 -6.03 9.86 8.22
CA LEU A 2 -5.95 8.41 8.29
C LEU A 2 -6.47 7.84 6.96
N VAL A 3 -5.78 6.88 6.36
CA VAL A 3 -6.21 6.20 5.13
C VAL A 3 -6.42 4.74 5.44
N LEU A 4 -7.61 4.23 5.17
CA LEU A 4 -7.96 2.82 5.34
C LEU A 4 -8.01 2.20 3.94
N THR A 5 -6.99 1.42 3.62
CA THR A 5 -6.77 0.85 2.28
C THR A 5 -7.91 -0.08 1.89
N HIS A 6 -8.22 -1.05 2.75
CA HIS A 6 -9.33 -2.00 2.66
C HIS A 6 -9.65 -2.55 4.06
N THR A 7 -10.60 -3.48 4.17
CA THR A 7 -11.22 -3.87 5.45
C THR A 7 -10.61 -5.07 6.17
N HIS A 8 -9.49 -5.64 5.70
CA HIS A 8 -8.87 -6.76 6.39
C HIS A 8 -8.33 -6.39 7.78
N ALA A 9 -8.36 -7.36 8.69
CA ALA A 9 -8.12 -7.15 10.11
C ALA A 9 -6.71 -6.63 10.43
N ASP A 10 -5.71 -6.95 9.61
CA ASP A 10 -4.35 -6.44 9.70
C ASP A 10 -4.17 -5.01 9.15
N HIS A 11 -5.21 -4.45 8.51
CA HIS A 11 -5.26 -3.05 8.06
C HIS A 11 -6.12 -2.19 8.99
N VAL A 12 -7.23 -2.71 9.51
CA VAL A 12 -8.18 -1.95 10.35
C VAL A 12 -8.18 -2.35 11.84
N GLY A 13 -7.53 -3.46 12.21
CA GLY A 13 -7.56 -3.97 13.59
C GLY A 13 -6.88 -3.05 14.62
N GLY A 14 -6.06 -2.10 14.16
CA GLY A 14 -5.45 -1.06 14.99
C GLY A 14 -6.35 0.14 15.30
N LEU A 15 -7.52 0.26 14.65
CA LEU A 15 -8.40 1.44 14.80
C LEU A 15 -8.77 1.77 16.25
N PRO A 16 -9.09 0.81 17.14
CA PRO A 16 -9.40 1.12 18.54
C PRO A 16 -8.24 1.76 19.31
N ALA A 17 -6.98 1.54 18.90
CA ALA A 17 -5.81 2.17 19.50
C ALA A 17 -5.53 3.57 18.94
N ILE A 18 -6.18 3.94 17.83
CA ILE A 18 -6.09 5.26 17.20
C ILE A 18 -7.23 6.15 17.69
N ALA A 19 -8.45 5.61 17.75
CA ALA A 19 -9.66 6.33 18.14
C ALA A 19 -9.52 6.92 19.55
N GLY A 20 -9.59 8.25 19.64
CA GLY A 20 -9.50 8.99 20.91
C GLY A 20 -8.07 9.24 21.44
N GLU A 21 -7.06 8.52 20.93
CA GLU A 21 -5.65 8.67 21.36
C GLU A 21 -4.83 9.54 20.40
N ILE A 22 -5.12 9.47 19.10
CA ILE A 22 -4.43 10.23 18.06
C ILE A 22 -5.42 11.20 17.41
N PRO A 23 -5.10 12.51 17.31
CA PRO A 23 -5.94 13.46 16.57
C PRO A 23 -6.05 13.07 15.09
N VAL A 24 -7.25 12.66 14.68
CA VAL A 24 -7.58 12.37 13.27
C VAL A 24 -8.60 13.39 12.81
N GLU A 25 -8.24 14.20 11.81
CA GLU A 25 -9.13 15.22 11.22
C GLU A 25 -9.89 14.71 9.99
N MET A 26 -9.41 13.64 9.36
CA MET A 26 -9.95 13.10 8.12
C MET A 26 -9.65 11.61 8.03
N VAL A 27 -10.65 10.83 7.62
CA VAL A 27 -10.52 9.40 7.29
C VAL A 27 -10.84 9.22 5.81
N LEU A 28 -9.88 8.71 5.04
CA LEU A 28 -10.08 8.35 3.64
C LEU A 28 -10.37 6.86 3.52
N VAL A 29 -11.37 6.53 2.70
CA VAL A 29 -11.75 5.15 2.37
C VAL A 29 -11.91 4.98 0.86
N GLY A 30 -11.63 3.76 0.40
CA GLY A 30 -11.81 3.37 -1.00
C GLY A 30 -13.21 2.85 -1.25
N SER A 31 -13.33 1.92 -2.19
CA SER A 31 -14.60 1.25 -2.43
C SER A 31 -14.95 0.21 -1.38
N ASP A 32 -13.93 -0.40 -0.79
CA ASP A 32 -14.05 -1.25 0.39
C ASP A 32 -13.85 -0.36 1.63
N ALA A 33 -14.93 -0.17 2.39
CA ALA A 33 -14.96 0.74 3.52
C ALA A 33 -15.49 0.00 4.76
N PRO A 34 -14.91 0.20 5.96
CA PRO A 34 -15.38 -0.46 7.17
C PRO A 34 -16.82 -0.09 7.51
N ALA A 35 -17.48 -0.93 8.29
CA ALA A 35 -18.80 -0.58 8.81
C ALA A 35 -18.69 0.61 9.78
N ALA A 36 -19.77 1.39 9.90
CA ALA A 36 -19.78 2.54 10.81
C ALA A 36 -19.46 2.18 12.26
N SER A 37 -19.79 0.94 12.69
CA SER A 37 -19.43 0.41 14.01
C SER A 37 -17.92 0.26 14.22
N ASP A 38 -17.17 -0.04 13.16
CA ASP A 38 -15.72 -0.24 13.23
C ASP A 38 -14.96 1.11 13.29
N LEU A 39 -15.67 2.21 13.04
CA LEU A 39 -15.14 3.58 12.97
C LEU A 39 -15.56 4.42 14.18
N GLU A 40 -16.10 3.80 15.23
CA GLU A 40 -16.51 4.51 16.44
C GLU A 40 -15.34 5.34 17.01
N GLY A 41 -15.60 6.63 17.27
CA GLY A 41 -14.59 7.57 17.76
C GLY A 41 -13.70 8.21 16.69
N LEU A 42 -13.94 7.94 15.40
CA LEU A 42 -13.29 8.62 14.27
C LEU A 42 -14.25 9.62 13.58
N PRO A 43 -13.72 10.60 12.83
CA PRO A 43 -14.54 11.46 11.97
C PRO A 43 -15.30 10.68 10.89
N GLU A 44 -16.30 11.33 10.28
CA GLU A 44 -16.96 10.81 9.08
C GLU A 44 -15.95 10.52 7.96
N THR A 45 -16.19 9.44 7.23
CA THR A 45 -15.30 9.01 6.15
C THR A 45 -15.53 9.83 4.89
N THR A 46 -14.42 10.11 4.20
CA THR A 46 -14.43 10.70 2.86
C THR A 46 -14.02 9.63 1.86
N ARG A 47 -14.88 9.37 0.87
CA ARG A 47 -14.55 8.44 -0.21
C ARG A 47 -13.62 9.12 -1.20
N THR A 48 -12.54 8.44 -1.57
CA THR A 48 -11.59 8.94 -2.58
C THR A 48 -11.68 8.13 -3.87
N SER A 49 -11.29 8.76 -4.98
CA SER A 49 -11.23 8.20 -6.34
C SER A 49 -9.87 8.51 -6.97
N ALA A 50 -9.51 7.75 -8.01
CA ALA A 50 -8.29 7.99 -8.77
C ALA A 50 -8.22 9.43 -9.28
N GLY A 51 -7.09 10.10 -9.04
CA GLY A 51 -6.84 11.50 -9.39
C GLY A 51 -7.18 12.51 -8.29
N ASP A 52 -7.88 12.12 -7.22
CA ASP A 52 -8.09 12.99 -6.07
C ASP A 52 -6.76 13.36 -5.42
N THR A 53 -6.64 14.63 -5.02
CA THR A 53 -5.44 15.15 -4.35
C THR A 53 -5.80 15.88 -3.06
N ILE A 54 -4.95 15.71 -2.04
CA ILE A 54 -5.09 16.37 -0.73
C ILE A 54 -3.73 16.94 -0.33
N GLU A 55 -3.71 18.23 0.00
CA GLU A 55 -2.52 18.91 0.55
C GLU A 55 -2.55 18.87 2.07
N LEU A 56 -1.45 18.41 2.67
CA LEU A 56 -1.23 18.35 4.12
C LEU A 56 0.08 19.07 4.44
N GLY A 57 0.03 20.40 4.44
CA GLY A 57 1.23 21.23 4.58
C GLY A 57 2.19 21.00 3.41
N PRO A 58 3.44 20.52 3.63
CA PRO A 58 4.40 20.25 2.56
C PRO A 58 4.18 18.89 1.86
N LEU A 59 3.21 18.10 2.30
CA LEU A 59 2.90 16.78 1.75
C LEU A 59 1.71 16.87 0.81
N ARG A 60 1.83 16.28 -0.37
CA ARG A 60 0.71 16.00 -1.27
C ARG A 60 0.40 14.51 -1.24
N TRP A 61 -0.86 14.18 -0.99
CA TRP A 61 -1.42 12.86 -1.27
C TRP A 61 -2.13 12.88 -2.61
N THR A 62 -1.86 11.89 -3.46
CA THR A 62 -2.60 11.63 -4.69
C THR A 62 -3.12 10.19 -4.66
N THR A 63 -4.44 10.02 -4.80
CA THR A 63 -5.04 8.71 -4.93
C THR A 63 -4.80 8.19 -6.36
N ILE A 64 -4.06 7.09 -6.49
CA ILE A 64 -3.78 6.43 -7.77
C ILE A 64 -4.90 5.45 -8.12
N ALA A 65 -5.38 4.70 -7.14
CA ALA A 65 -6.53 3.78 -7.24
C ALA A 65 -7.25 3.71 -5.88
N ALA A 66 -8.56 3.44 -5.88
CA ALA A 66 -9.37 3.40 -4.65
C ALA A 66 -10.64 2.55 -4.81
N GLY A 67 -10.50 1.38 -5.42
CA GLY A 67 -11.60 0.43 -5.61
C GLY A 67 -11.44 -0.43 -6.84
N PRO A 68 -12.25 -1.48 -6.99
CA PRO A 68 -11.90 -2.57 -7.88
C PRO A 68 -11.74 -2.03 -9.28
N SER A 69 -10.61 -2.38 -9.88
CA SER A 69 -10.47 -2.21 -11.31
C SER A 69 -11.60 -2.99 -11.96
N ALA A 70 -12.57 -2.31 -12.59
CA ALA A 70 -13.63 -2.95 -13.37
C ALA A 70 -13.08 -3.82 -14.54
N ARG A 71 -11.76 -3.88 -14.69
CA ARG A 71 -11.01 -4.65 -15.68
C ARG A 71 -10.19 -5.79 -15.10
N ALA A 72 -10.32 -6.12 -13.82
CA ALA A 72 -9.78 -7.36 -13.26
C ALA A 72 -10.56 -8.54 -13.87
N SER A 73 -10.16 -8.94 -15.08
CA SER A 73 -10.53 -10.23 -15.63
C SER A 73 -9.95 -11.28 -14.68
N PRO A 74 -10.71 -12.30 -14.26
CA PRO A 74 -10.12 -13.42 -13.54
C PRO A 74 -8.95 -13.92 -14.38
N LEU A 75 -7.75 -13.92 -13.82
CA LEU A 75 -6.56 -14.42 -14.51
C LEU A 75 -6.92 -15.78 -15.12
N ALA A 76 -6.50 -16.00 -16.36
CA ALA A 76 -6.70 -17.23 -17.11
C ALA A 76 -5.81 -18.39 -16.60
N ASP A 77 -5.40 -18.35 -15.34
CA ASP A 77 -4.92 -19.51 -14.61
C ASP A 77 -6.04 -19.96 -13.68
N GLY A 78 -6.32 -21.26 -13.62
CA GLY A 78 -7.43 -21.81 -12.83
C GLY A 78 -7.28 -21.67 -11.32
N SER A 79 -6.55 -20.67 -10.80
CA SER A 79 -6.61 -20.33 -9.38
C SER A 79 -7.87 -19.51 -9.14
N SER A 80 -8.80 -20.06 -8.37
CA SER A 80 -9.95 -19.32 -7.87
C SER A 80 -9.41 -18.13 -7.06
N ALA A 81 -9.44 -16.94 -7.64
CA ALA A 81 -9.35 -15.70 -6.88
C ALA A 81 -10.47 -15.76 -5.84
N GLY A 82 -10.10 -16.04 -4.59
CA GLY A 82 -11.04 -16.06 -3.46
C GLY A 82 -11.65 -14.68 -3.26
N GLU A 83 -12.72 -14.62 -2.48
CA GLU A 83 -13.40 -13.36 -2.11
C GLU A 83 -12.39 -12.31 -1.58
N ASP A 84 -11.34 -12.75 -0.88
CA ASP A 84 -10.22 -11.93 -0.39
C ASP A 84 -9.46 -11.16 -1.49
N ALA A 85 -9.30 -11.74 -2.69
CA ALA A 85 -8.55 -11.08 -3.77
C ALA A 85 -9.28 -9.85 -4.30
N GLY A 86 -10.63 -9.89 -4.30
CA GLY A 86 -11.45 -8.75 -4.70
C GLY A 86 -11.40 -7.60 -3.68
N GLN A 87 -11.32 -7.91 -2.38
CA GLN A 87 -11.15 -6.92 -1.31
C GLN A 87 -9.73 -6.33 -1.33
N ASN A 88 -8.72 -7.17 -1.54
CA ASN A 88 -7.35 -6.74 -1.74
C ASN A 88 -7.19 -5.76 -2.91
N ASP A 89 -7.78 -6.08 -4.07
CA ASP A 89 -7.78 -5.21 -5.25
C ASP A 89 -8.67 -3.96 -5.11
N ALA A 90 -9.47 -3.87 -4.03
CA ALA A 90 -10.14 -2.65 -3.64
C ALA A 90 -9.27 -1.69 -2.82
N SER A 91 -8.03 -2.10 -2.49
CA SER A 91 -7.06 -1.28 -1.76
C SER A 91 -6.89 0.11 -2.37
N ILE A 92 -6.86 1.12 -1.51
CA ILE A 92 -6.37 2.44 -1.92
C ILE A 92 -4.86 2.35 -2.21
N VAL A 93 -4.49 2.74 -3.43
CA VAL A 93 -3.11 3.00 -3.82
C VAL A 93 -2.90 4.50 -3.76
N GLY A 94 -1.94 4.94 -2.97
CA GLY A 94 -1.63 6.34 -2.75
C GLY A 94 -0.19 6.68 -3.10
N LEU A 95 -0.02 7.80 -3.79
CA LEU A 95 1.28 8.42 -3.98
C LEU A 95 1.40 9.59 -3.00
N ILE A 96 2.40 9.51 -2.13
CA ILE A 96 2.77 10.56 -1.18
C ILE A 96 3.97 11.28 -1.76
N GLU A 97 3.83 12.58 -1.97
CA GLU A 97 4.90 13.45 -2.44
C GLU A 97 5.25 14.44 -1.35
N THR A 98 6.55 14.52 -1.07
CA THR A 98 7.15 15.60 -0.29
C THR A 98 8.06 16.40 -1.21
N GLY A 99 8.69 17.46 -0.72
CA GLY A 99 9.70 18.19 -1.50
C GLY A 99 10.90 17.33 -1.93
N GLU A 100 11.10 16.15 -1.32
CA GLU A 100 12.34 15.35 -1.45
C GLU A 100 12.11 13.87 -1.79
N LEU A 101 10.96 13.31 -1.44
CA LEU A 101 10.63 11.89 -1.61
C LEU A 101 9.25 11.70 -2.26
N ARG A 102 9.18 10.70 -3.14
CA ARG A 102 7.94 10.08 -3.62
C ARG A 102 7.80 8.69 -3.01
N ILE A 103 6.69 8.42 -2.33
CA ILE A 103 6.43 7.16 -1.65
C ILE A 103 5.13 6.58 -2.18
N LEU A 104 5.16 5.37 -2.73
CA LEU A 104 3.97 4.66 -3.17
C LEU A 104 3.53 3.67 -2.10
N VAL A 105 2.31 3.83 -1.59
CA VAL A 105 1.65 2.89 -0.68
C VAL A 105 0.53 2.16 -1.41
N THR A 106 0.48 0.85 -1.27
CA THR A 106 -0.28 -0.01 -2.20
C THR A 106 -1.36 -0.86 -1.53
N GLY A 107 -1.36 -0.94 -0.19
CA GLY A 107 -2.19 -1.91 0.52
C GLY A 107 -1.87 -3.33 0.07
N ASP A 108 -2.92 -4.14 -0.14
CA ASP A 108 -2.76 -5.55 -0.49
C ASP A 108 -3.02 -5.85 -1.96
N LEU A 109 -2.79 -4.85 -2.82
CA LEU A 109 -3.03 -4.93 -4.26
C LEU A 109 -2.50 -6.24 -4.87
N GLU A 110 -3.39 -7.03 -5.48
CA GLU A 110 -3.03 -8.27 -6.16
C GLU A 110 -2.59 -7.97 -7.60
N VAL A 111 -2.18 -9.01 -8.33
CA VAL A 111 -1.67 -8.88 -9.71
C VAL A 111 -2.64 -8.11 -10.61
N ALA A 112 -3.95 -8.37 -10.52
CA ALA A 112 -4.93 -7.69 -11.37
C ALA A 112 -5.07 -6.20 -11.02
N GLY A 113 -5.04 -5.84 -9.74
CA GLY A 113 -4.97 -4.44 -9.31
C GLY A 113 -3.67 -3.75 -9.74
N GLN A 114 -2.52 -4.43 -9.62
CA GLN A 114 -1.22 -3.92 -10.06
C GLN A 114 -1.22 -3.62 -11.56
N GLN A 115 -1.71 -4.55 -12.38
CA GLN A 115 -1.83 -4.39 -13.83
C GLN A 115 -2.80 -3.26 -14.20
N ALA A 116 -3.87 -3.09 -13.44
CA ALA A 116 -4.81 -1.99 -13.64
C ALA A 116 -4.17 -0.62 -13.37
N VAL A 117 -3.37 -0.52 -12.32
CA VAL A 117 -2.60 0.69 -12.00
C VAL A 117 -1.63 1.02 -13.13
N VAL A 118 -0.86 0.04 -13.63
CA VAL A 118 0.04 0.24 -14.79
C VAL A 118 -0.75 0.67 -16.02
N SER A 119 -1.86 -0.02 -16.33
CA SER A 119 -2.69 0.25 -17.50
C SER A 119 -3.43 1.59 -17.45
N SER A 120 -3.56 2.19 -16.26
CA SER A 120 -4.18 3.51 -16.10
C SER A 120 -3.34 4.64 -16.71
N GLY A 121 -2.03 4.43 -16.87
CA GLY A 121 -1.09 5.46 -17.31
C GLY A 121 -0.73 6.50 -16.24
N ALA A 122 -1.13 6.29 -14.99
CA ALA A 122 -0.71 7.12 -13.86
C ALA A 122 0.83 7.06 -13.66
N ASP A 123 1.45 8.19 -13.33
CA ASP A 123 2.89 8.22 -13.01
C ASP A 123 3.14 7.71 -11.59
N ILE A 124 3.38 6.40 -11.48
CA ILE A 124 3.61 5.70 -10.21
C ILE A 124 5.08 5.61 -9.80
N ARG A 125 5.98 6.32 -10.50
CA ARG A 125 7.40 6.33 -10.13
C ARG A 125 7.56 6.85 -8.70
N ALA A 126 8.31 6.13 -7.89
CA ALA A 126 8.51 6.44 -6.48
C ALA A 126 9.94 6.12 -6.04
N ASP A 127 10.45 6.82 -5.04
CA ASP A 127 11.72 6.50 -4.39
C ASP A 127 11.59 5.30 -3.46
N VAL A 128 10.43 5.22 -2.79
CA VAL A 128 10.11 4.19 -1.80
C VAL A 128 8.81 3.50 -2.19
N LEU A 129 8.83 2.18 -2.23
CA LEU A 129 7.65 1.34 -2.38
C LEU A 129 7.33 0.65 -1.05
N ALA A 130 6.15 0.91 -0.49
CA ALA A 130 5.55 -0.04 0.45
C ALA A 130 4.98 -1.21 -0.36
N VAL A 131 5.62 -2.37 -0.23
CA VAL A 131 5.43 -3.51 -1.13
C VAL A 131 4.02 -4.07 -1.01
N PRO A 132 3.32 -4.32 -2.15
CA PRO A 132 1.97 -4.86 -2.13
C PRO A 132 1.86 -6.15 -1.33
N HIS A 133 0.81 -6.22 -0.51
CA HIS A 133 0.35 -7.42 0.17
C HIS A 133 1.48 -8.12 0.94
N HIS A 134 2.22 -7.34 1.73
CA HIS A 134 3.29 -7.82 2.60
C HIS A 134 4.43 -8.57 1.88
N GLY A 135 4.56 -8.41 0.55
CA GLY A 135 5.48 -9.20 -0.26
C GLY A 135 4.98 -10.61 -0.58
N SER A 136 3.67 -10.78 -0.74
CA SER A 136 3.00 -11.94 -1.34
C SER A 136 3.69 -12.41 -2.63
N PRO A 137 3.63 -13.72 -3.00
CA PRO A 137 4.18 -14.19 -4.27
C PRO A 137 3.45 -13.61 -5.51
N ARG A 138 2.30 -12.96 -5.31
CA ARG A 138 1.45 -12.36 -6.35
C ARG A 138 1.90 -10.92 -6.67
N GLN A 139 3.14 -10.79 -7.16
CA GLN A 139 3.68 -9.52 -7.66
C GLN A 139 3.68 -9.52 -9.19
N ASP A 140 3.32 -8.40 -9.79
CA ASP A 140 3.39 -8.16 -11.23
C ASP A 140 4.75 -7.50 -11.58
N PRO A 141 5.58 -8.13 -12.43
CA PRO A 141 6.90 -7.58 -12.79
C PRO A 141 6.83 -6.19 -13.43
N ASP A 142 5.85 -5.95 -14.30
CA ASP A 142 5.71 -4.68 -15.01
C ASP A 142 5.35 -3.56 -14.03
N PHE A 143 4.54 -3.85 -13.00
CA PHE A 143 4.29 -2.93 -11.90
C PHE A 143 5.57 -2.61 -11.11
N ILE A 144 6.33 -3.63 -10.67
CA ILE A 144 7.57 -3.41 -9.91
C ILE A 144 8.58 -2.56 -10.71
N ASP A 145 8.71 -2.83 -12.01
CA ASP A 145 9.60 -2.08 -12.89
C ASP A 145 9.09 -0.64 -13.13
N ALA A 146 7.77 -0.45 -13.29
CA ALA A 146 7.16 0.87 -13.50
C ALA A 146 7.29 1.79 -12.28
N VAL A 147 7.27 1.25 -11.06
CA VAL A 147 7.50 2.03 -9.83
C VAL A 147 8.96 2.53 -9.75
N HIS A 148 9.92 1.74 -10.24
CA HIS A 148 11.34 2.08 -10.26
C HIS A 148 11.90 2.52 -8.89
N ALA A 149 11.47 1.84 -7.82
CA ALA A 149 11.84 2.19 -6.45
C ALA A 149 13.30 1.89 -6.13
N ARG A 150 13.94 2.81 -5.41
CA ARG A 150 15.28 2.60 -4.83
C ARG A 150 15.22 1.81 -3.52
N ILE A 151 14.12 1.97 -2.78
CA ILE A 151 13.87 1.34 -1.49
C ILE A 151 12.53 0.59 -1.58
N ALA A 152 12.54 -0.69 -1.20
CA ALA A 152 11.33 -1.49 -1.04
C ALA A 152 11.14 -1.86 0.44
N LEU A 153 10.02 -1.45 1.02
CA LEU A 153 9.65 -1.72 2.40
C LEU A 153 8.63 -2.84 2.45
N VAL A 154 9.02 -3.98 2.98
CA VAL A 154 8.15 -5.13 3.20
C VAL A 154 7.62 -5.05 4.63
N GLN A 155 6.32 -4.76 4.76
CA GLN A 155 5.63 -4.72 6.05
C GLN A 155 5.20 -6.14 6.41
N VAL A 156 5.89 -6.77 7.36
CA VAL A 156 5.61 -8.14 7.82
C VAL A 156 5.97 -8.30 9.29
N GLY A 157 5.22 -9.12 10.02
CA GLY A 157 5.49 -9.44 11.42
C GLY A 157 6.53 -10.53 11.62
N GLU A 158 7.19 -10.54 12.77
CA GLU A 158 8.03 -11.67 13.21
C GLU A 158 7.18 -12.96 13.28
N ASN A 159 7.77 -14.10 12.89
CA ASN A 159 7.12 -15.40 12.89
C ASN A 159 5.82 -15.47 12.06
N ASN A 160 5.76 -14.70 10.97
CA ASN A 160 4.63 -14.68 10.05
C ASN A 160 4.29 -16.08 9.48
N GLY A 161 3.13 -16.63 9.83
CA GLY A 161 2.64 -17.92 9.35
C GLY A 161 2.03 -17.90 7.94
N TYR A 162 1.79 -16.73 7.36
CA TYR A 162 1.14 -16.57 6.06
C TYR A 162 2.07 -16.87 4.86
N GLY A 163 3.37 -17.07 5.11
CA GLY A 163 4.36 -17.35 4.07
C GLY A 163 4.87 -16.10 3.33
N HIS A 164 4.69 -14.92 3.94
CA HIS A 164 5.21 -13.65 3.42
C HIS A 164 6.42 -13.16 4.24
N PRO A 165 7.36 -12.42 3.64
CA PRO A 165 7.49 -12.21 2.20
C PRO A 165 7.91 -13.49 1.47
N ALA A 166 7.34 -13.70 0.28
CA ALA A 166 7.74 -14.82 -0.58
C ALA A 166 9.14 -14.60 -1.16
N SER A 167 9.90 -15.68 -1.33
CA SER A 167 11.23 -15.63 -1.95
C SER A 167 11.19 -15.10 -3.38
N SER A 168 10.12 -15.37 -4.13
CA SER A 168 9.89 -14.82 -5.47
C SER A 168 9.75 -13.30 -5.46
N ALA A 169 8.96 -12.75 -4.54
CA ALA A 169 8.79 -11.30 -4.39
C ALA A 169 10.12 -10.62 -4.02
N LEU A 170 10.87 -11.17 -3.05
CA LEU A 170 12.18 -10.64 -2.67
C LEU A 170 13.19 -10.68 -3.84
N THR A 171 13.14 -11.73 -4.66
CA THR A 171 14.00 -11.87 -5.85
C THR A 171 13.64 -10.83 -6.90
N MET A 172 12.34 -10.62 -7.15
CA MET A 172 11.85 -9.62 -8.10
C MET A 172 12.26 -8.20 -7.68
N LEU A 173 12.01 -7.82 -6.42
CA LEU A 173 12.37 -6.50 -5.88
C LEU A 173 13.87 -6.21 -5.94
N ARG A 174 14.71 -7.21 -5.64
CA ARG A 174 16.17 -7.05 -5.76
C ARG A 174 16.61 -7.00 -7.22
N GLY A 175 15.95 -7.75 -8.08
CA GLY A 175 16.18 -7.77 -9.52
C GLY A 175 15.90 -6.43 -10.21
N SER A 176 14.93 -5.66 -9.71
CA SER A 176 14.63 -4.30 -10.19
C SER A 176 15.61 -3.23 -9.66
N GLY A 177 16.57 -3.62 -8.81
CA GLY A 177 17.60 -2.74 -8.25
C GLY A 177 17.23 -2.10 -6.90
N ALA A 178 16.08 -2.46 -6.30
CA ALA A 178 15.68 -1.93 -5.01
C ALA A 178 16.48 -2.54 -3.85
N THR A 179 16.80 -1.72 -2.86
CA THR A 179 17.25 -2.20 -1.55
C THR A 179 16.03 -2.57 -0.72
N VAL A 180 15.95 -3.82 -0.28
CA VAL A 180 14.79 -4.36 0.46
C VAL A 180 15.02 -4.28 1.97
N PHE A 181 14.08 -3.67 2.68
CA PHE A 181 14.01 -3.65 4.15
C PHE A 181 12.73 -4.34 4.62
N ARG A 182 12.77 -5.01 5.78
CA ARG A 182 11.64 -5.78 6.30
C ARG A 182 11.38 -5.47 7.77
N THR A 183 10.13 -5.23 8.14
CA THR A 183 9.82 -4.91 9.55
C THR A 183 10.02 -6.09 10.50
N ASP A 184 9.98 -7.34 10.02
CA ASP A 184 10.25 -8.53 10.84
C ASP A 184 11.73 -8.74 11.18
N GLN A 185 12.63 -8.04 10.48
CA GLN A 185 14.08 -8.10 10.71
C GLN A 185 14.62 -6.81 11.31
N GLN A 186 14.02 -5.67 10.93
CA GLN A 186 14.46 -4.34 11.32
C GLN A 186 13.48 -3.60 12.25
N GLY A 187 12.34 -4.18 12.62
CA GLY A 187 11.35 -3.48 13.44
C GLY A 187 10.80 -2.24 12.73
N ALA A 188 10.66 -1.12 13.48
CA ALA A 188 10.23 0.14 12.89
C ALA A 188 11.33 0.74 11.99
N ILE A 189 10.95 1.09 10.77
CA ILE A 189 11.83 1.62 9.73
C ILE A 189 11.44 3.08 9.46
N ALA A 190 12.41 3.99 9.59
CA ALA A 190 12.26 5.38 9.15
C ALA A 190 13.15 5.65 7.92
N VAL A 191 12.59 6.30 6.90
CA VAL A 191 13.31 6.73 5.69
C VAL A 191 13.40 8.26 5.69
N SER A 192 14.62 8.79 5.54
CA SER A 192 14.88 10.23 5.43
C SER A 192 15.65 10.57 4.15
N ALA A 193 15.43 11.78 3.64
CA ALA A 193 16.12 12.33 2.49
C ALA A 193 17.36 13.18 2.86
N ASP A 194 18.11 12.80 3.91
CA ASP A 194 19.43 13.39 4.16
C ASP A 194 20.51 12.71 3.30
N GLY A 195 20.89 13.31 2.17
CA GLY A 195 22.10 12.96 1.42
C GLY A 195 22.11 11.61 0.69
N GLY A 196 20.97 10.93 0.61
CA GLY A 196 20.82 9.65 -0.10
C GLY A 196 20.64 8.47 0.85
N SER A 197 19.38 8.20 1.20
CA SER A 197 18.92 6.92 1.76
C SER A 197 19.49 6.54 3.13
N ALA A 198 19.20 7.36 4.15
CA ALA A 198 19.34 6.89 5.53
C ALA A 198 18.05 6.17 5.94
N VAL A 199 18.10 4.84 6.00
CA VAL A 199 17.12 4.03 6.73
C VAL A 199 17.62 3.88 8.15
N THR A 200 16.85 4.37 9.12
CA THR A 200 17.19 4.22 10.55
C THR A 200 16.20 3.30 11.24
N GLN A 201 16.72 2.42 12.08
CA GLN A 201 15.96 1.58 13.00
C GLN A 201 15.83 2.34 14.33
N ARG A 202 14.64 2.32 14.94
CA ARG A 202 14.45 2.77 16.33
C ARG A 202 14.37 1.58 17.28
#